data_AF-A0A329B643-F1
#
_entry.id   AF-A0A329B643-F1
#
_cell.length_a   1.000
_cell.length_b   1.000
_cell.length_c   1.000
_cell.angle_alpha   90.00
_cell.angle_beta   90.00
_cell.angle_gamma   90.00
#
_symmetry.space_group_name_H-M   'P 1'
#
loop_
_entity.id
_entity.type
_entity.pdbx_description
1 polymer ?
#
loop_
_entity_poly.entity_id
_entity_poly.type
_entity_poly.pdbx_seq_one_letter_code
_entity_poly.pdbx_strand_id
1 'polypeptide(L)'
;MKRWYRSALAACAVASTLGLMAGPALADGSVSFSADILPLIKARPPFEKFISDTFQVTDTGWGVRIGNGMMPHLGGARMGPYEFEALWHSRNGDVPVTLVIDTDIKFFDRKGREITNGQLQNAVSLKETFSSIEIEPPKN
;
A
#
# COMPACT_ATOMS: atom_id res chain seq x y z
N MET A 1 -49.24 -52.99 22.78
CA MET A 1 -49.98 -52.88 21.50
C MET A 1 -49.54 -51.61 20.79
N LYS A 2 -48.95 -51.78 19.60
CA LYS A 2 -48.31 -50.75 18.76
C LYS A 2 -49.35 -49.97 17.96
N ARG A 3 -49.15 -48.67 17.77
CA ARG A 3 -49.45 -47.93 16.52
C ARG A 3 -48.67 -46.62 16.52
N TRP A 4 -47.58 -46.59 15.77
CA TRP A 4 -46.81 -45.38 15.43
C TRP A 4 -47.38 -44.82 14.12
N TYR A 5 -47.76 -43.55 14.12
CA TYR A 5 -48.12 -42.82 12.91
C TYR A 5 -46.85 -42.25 12.27
N ARG A 6 -46.61 -42.65 11.01
CA ARG A 6 -45.71 -41.97 10.09
C ARG A 6 -46.51 -40.91 9.35
N SER A 7 -46.03 -39.68 9.33
CA SER A 7 -46.41 -38.69 8.32
C SER A 7 -45.17 -37.93 7.89
N ALA A 8 -44.94 -37.95 6.58
CA ALA A 8 -43.84 -37.34 5.86
C ALA A 8 -44.22 -35.92 5.37
N LEU A 9 -43.23 -35.27 4.74
CA LEU A 9 -43.28 -34.01 3.97
C LEU A 9 -43.29 -32.73 4.83
N ALA A 10 -42.59 -31.64 4.50
CA ALA A 10 -41.90 -31.26 3.28
C ALA A 10 -40.68 -30.38 3.59
N ALA A 11 -39.61 -30.56 2.82
CA ALA A 11 -38.48 -29.67 2.76
C ALA A 11 -38.80 -28.46 1.85
N CYS A 12 -38.63 -27.25 2.38
CA CYS A 12 -38.50 -26.03 1.58
C CYS A 12 -37.25 -25.31 2.06
N ALA A 13 -36.09 -25.70 1.52
CA ALA A 13 -34.85 -24.96 1.70
C ALA A 13 -34.83 -23.79 0.71
N VAL A 14 -35.09 -22.58 1.20
CA VAL A 14 -34.90 -21.34 0.44
C VAL A 14 -33.41 -20.99 0.52
N ALA A 15 -32.67 -21.30 -0.55
CA ALA A 15 -31.27 -20.90 -0.70
C ALA A 15 -31.21 -19.45 -1.18
N SER A 16 -31.09 -18.51 -0.24
CA SER A 16 -30.82 -17.10 -0.53
C SER A 16 -29.36 -16.94 -0.98
N THR A 17 -29.14 -16.76 -2.28
CA THR A 17 -27.86 -16.36 -2.86
C THR A 17 -27.45 -14.98 -2.37
N LEU A 18 -26.56 -14.91 -1.38
CA LEU A 18 -25.82 -13.68 -1.05
C LEU A 18 -24.86 -13.37 -2.21
N GLY A 19 -25.21 -12.39 -3.04
CA GLY A 19 -24.29 -11.76 -3.97
C GLY A 19 -23.27 -10.93 -3.20
N LEU A 20 -22.08 -11.48 -2.98
CA LEU A 20 -20.91 -10.71 -2.55
C LEU A 20 -20.50 -9.80 -3.70
N MET A 21 -20.91 -8.54 -3.63
CA MET A 21 -20.30 -7.46 -4.39
C MET A 21 -18.86 -7.31 -3.89
N ALA A 22 -17.94 -8.03 -4.52
CA ALA A 22 -16.51 -7.84 -4.33
C ALA A 22 -16.12 -6.50 -4.99
N GLY A 23 -16.28 -5.41 -4.25
CA GLY A 23 -15.58 -4.17 -4.59
C GLY A 23 -14.07 -4.41 -4.61
N PRO A 24 -13.28 -3.67 -5.40
CA PRO A 24 -11.84 -3.74 -5.32
C PRO A 24 -11.44 -3.35 -3.89
N ALA A 25 -10.98 -4.33 -3.12
CA ALA A 25 -10.29 -4.05 -1.87
C ALA A 25 -9.02 -3.31 -2.26
N LEU A 26 -9.02 -1.99 -2.11
CA LEU A 26 -7.82 -1.18 -2.07
C LEU A 26 -7.00 -1.76 -0.92
N ALA A 27 -6.04 -2.61 -1.27
CA ALA A 27 -5.15 -3.26 -0.32
C ALA A 27 -4.10 -2.24 0.13
N ASP A 28 -4.55 -1.07 0.55
CA ASP A 28 -3.69 0.03 0.94
C ASP A 28 -3.08 -0.30 2.30
N GLY A 29 -1.76 -0.19 2.38
CA GLY A 29 -1.00 -0.64 3.53
C GLY A 29 -0.35 0.55 4.19
N SER A 30 -0.73 0.85 5.43
CA SER A 30 -0.09 1.92 6.21
C SER A 30 1.44 1.77 6.26
N VAL A 31 2.15 2.90 6.10
CA VAL A 31 3.61 3.09 6.13
C VAL A 31 3.96 4.15 7.17
N SER A 32 5.10 4.03 7.85
CA SER A 32 5.61 5.06 8.75
C SER A 32 6.59 5.99 8.03
N PHE A 33 6.34 7.29 8.04
CA PHE A 33 7.24 8.29 7.47
C PHE A 33 8.61 8.23 8.17
N SER A 34 8.61 8.19 9.50
CA SER A 34 9.86 8.24 10.26
C SER A 34 10.66 6.94 10.20
N ALA A 35 10.00 5.79 10.22
CA ALA A 35 10.67 4.49 10.25
C ALA A 35 11.04 3.98 8.85
N ASP A 36 10.16 4.16 7.86
CA ASP A 36 10.31 3.54 6.55
C ASP A 36 10.85 4.52 5.50
N ILE A 37 10.41 5.78 5.55
CA ILE A 37 10.68 6.76 4.47
C ILE A 37 11.91 7.63 4.75
N LEU A 38 12.08 8.14 5.96
CA LEU A 38 13.25 8.94 6.31
C LEU A 38 14.59 8.27 5.97
N PRO A 39 14.79 6.94 6.18
CA PRO A 39 16.01 6.27 5.75
C PRO A 39 16.27 6.35 4.24
N LEU A 40 15.23 6.33 3.40
CA LEU A 40 15.34 6.47 1.94
C LEU A 40 15.77 7.90 1.56
N ILE A 41 15.17 8.89 2.21
CA ILE A 41 15.44 10.32 1.94
C ILE A 41 16.83 10.73 2.45
N LYS A 42 17.32 10.13 3.55
CA LYS A 42 18.67 10.39 4.11
C LYS A 42 19.81 10.12 3.13
N ALA A 43 19.58 9.31 2.10
CA ALA A 43 20.53 9.13 0.99
C ALA A 43 20.69 10.40 0.12
N ARG A 44 19.80 11.39 0.28
CA ARG A 44 19.75 12.68 -0.43
C ARG A 44 19.57 13.85 0.56
N PRO A 45 20.63 14.25 1.29
CA PRO A 45 20.52 15.24 2.37
C PRO A 45 19.85 16.58 2.01
N PRO A 46 20.00 17.13 0.79
CA PRO A 46 19.26 18.34 0.41
C PRO A 46 17.74 18.16 0.45
N PHE A 47 17.23 16.99 0.07
CA PHE A 47 15.81 16.68 0.13
C PHE A 47 15.34 16.43 1.56
N GLU A 48 16.13 15.73 2.37
CA GLU A 48 15.84 15.56 3.80
C GLU A 48 15.64 16.92 4.46
N LYS A 49 16.59 17.84 4.25
CA LYS A 49 16.53 19.19 4.80
C LYS A 49 15.34 19.97 4.25
N PHE A 50 15.12 19.93 2.93
CA PHE A 50 14.00 20.64 2.32
C PHE A 50 12.66 20.16 2.92
N ILE A 51 12.46 18.85 3.04
CA ILE A 51 11.23 18.29 3.56
C ILE A 51 11.06 18.67 5.04
N SER A 52 12.10 18.53 5.85
CA SER A 52 12.03 18.84 7.30
C SER A 52 11.81 20.33 7.59
N ASP A 53 12.33 21.22 6.74
CA ASP A 53 12.16 22.66 6.92
C ASP A 53 10.81 23.16 6.40
N THR A 54 10.26 22.49 5.38
CA THR A 54 9.11 23.00 4.61
C THR A 54 7.81 22.36 5.05
N PHE A 55 7.84 21.13 5.58
CA PHE A 55 6.64 20.38 5.92
C PHE A 55 6.65 19.84 7.34
N GLN A 56 5.47 19.86 7.96
CA GLN A 56 5.13 18.99 9.07
C GLN A 56 4.37 17.78 8.51
N VAL A 57 5.03 16.63 8.42
CA VAL A 57 4.47 15.40 7.84
C VAL A 57 3.88 14.51 8.93
N THR A 58 2.70 13.93 8.70
CA THR A 58 2.15 12.92 9.60
C THR A 58 2.96 11.63 9.51
N ASP A 59 3.09 10.88 10.61
CA ASP A 59 3.88 9.65 10.55
C ASP A 59 3.18 8.56 9.74
N THR A 60 1.85 8.53 9.73
CA THR A 60 1.09 7.50 9.03
C THR A 60 0.81 7.93 7.60
N GLY A 61 1.30 7.14 6.64
CA GLY A 61 1.00 7.31 5.22
C GLY A 61 0.59 6.01 4.54
N TRP A 62 0.50 6.06 3.22
CA TRP A 62 0.04 4.99 2.35
C TRP A 62 1.10 4.65 1.31
N GLY A 63 1.01 3.45 0.74
CA GLY A 63 1.98 2.97 -0.24
C GLY A 63 1.46 1.76 -1.00
N VAL A 64 2.06 1.48 -2.14
CA VAL A 64 1.60 0.41 -3.02
C VAL A 64 1.94 -0.95 -2.41
N ARG A 65 0.91 -1.68 -1.98
CA ARG A 65 1.08 -3.05 -1.49
C ARG A 65 1.21 -4.04 -2.65
N ILE A 66 2.23 -4.87 -2.58
CA ILE A 66 2.46 -5.94 -3.54
C ILE A 66 1.48 -7.09 -3.31
N GLY A 67 0.72 -7.43 -4.34
CA GLY A 67 -0.21 -8.56 -4.32
C GLY A 67 0.48 -9.91 -4.43
N ASN A 68 0.06 -10.87 -3.59
CA ASN A 68 0.61 -12.23 -3.55
C ASN A 68 0.54 -12.97 -4.91
N GLY A 69 -0.47 -12.66 -5.74
CA GLY A 69 -0.64 -13.29 -7.05
C GLY A 69 0.38 -12.81 -8.10
N MET A 70 0.90 -11.59 -7.97
CA MET A 70 1.83 -10.99 -8.93
C MET A 70 3.29 -11.33 -8.57
N MET A 71 3.62 -11.25 -7.28
CA MET A 71 4.96 -11.52 -6.77
C MET A 71 4.87 -12.34 -5.48
N PRO A 72 4.81 -13.68 -5.56
CA PRO A 72 4.52 -14.55 -4.41
C PRO A 72 5.46 -14.39 -3.23
N HIS A 73 6.73 -14.06 -3.48
CA HIS A 73 7.75 -13.91 -2.43
C HIS A 73 7.83 -12.50 -1.84
N LEU A 74 7.21 -11.52 -2.49
CA LEU A 74 7.10 -10.13 -2.02
C LEU A 74 5.67 -9.78 -1.60
N GLY A 75 4.80 -10.79 -1.51
CA GLY A 75 3.41 -10.62 -1.12
C GLY A 75 3.26 -9.87 0.20
N GLY A 76 2.53 -8.76 0.17
CA GLY A 76 2.31 -7.88 1.32
C GLY A 76 3.43 -6.90 1.64
N ALA A 77 4.57 -6.97 0.96
CA ALA A 77 5.56 -5.90 0.97
C ALA A 77 4.96 -4.62 0.36
N ARG A 78 5.58 -3.50 0.66
CA ARG A 78 5.15 -2.18 0.19
C ARG A 78 6.28 -1.55 -0.63
N MET A 79 5.89 -0.68 -1.54
CA MET A 79 6.79 0.10 -2.38
C MET A 79 6.13 1.43 -2.72
N GLY A 80 6.93 2.40 -3.13
CA GLY A 80 6.43 3.70 -3.56
C GLY A 80 5.57 3.67 -4.83
N PRO A 81 4.93 4.79 -5.18
CA PRO A 81 4.97 6.06 -4.45
C PRO A 81 4.31 5.97 -3.08
N TYR A 82 4.80 6.77 -2.14
CA TYR A 82 4.28 6.85 -0.79
C TYR A 82 3.59 8.18 -0.55
N GLU A 83 2.45 8.18 0.12
CA GLU A 83 1.64 9.38 0.31
C GLU A 83 1.42 9.67 1.79
N PHE A 84 1.63 10.92 2.17
CA PHE A 84 1.46 11.39 3.55
C PHE A 84 0.64 12.68 3.58
N GLU A 85 -0.19 12.81 4.60
CA GLU A 85 -0.75 14.12 4.93
C GLU A 85 0.37 15.01 5.48
N ALA A 86 0.40 16.27 5.06
CA ALA A 86 1.39 17.22 5.54
C ALA A 86 0.82 18.64 5.64
N LEU A 87 1.44 19.45 6.50
CA LEU A 87 1.25 20.89 6.52
C LEU A 87 2.47 21.54 5.87
N TRP A 88 2.25 22.29 4.79
CA TRP A 88 3.27 23.09 4.14
C TRP A 88 3.36 24.47 4.81
N HIS A 89 4.53 24.79 5.37
CA HIS A 89 4.83 26.09 5.97
C HIS A 89 5.00 27.16 4.88
N SER A 90 3.95 27.95 4.63
CA SER A 90 3.99 29.10 3.72
C SER A 90 4.12 30.43 4.47
N ARG A 91 4.48 31.50 3.77
CA ARG A 91 4.52 32.86 4.36
C ARG A 91 3.16 33.35 4.86
N ASN A 92 2.08 32.78 4.33
CA ASN A 92 0.71 33.19 4.65
C ASN A 92 0.05 32.25 5.67
N GLY A 93 0.81 31.34 6.28
CA GLY A 93 0.32 30.31 7.19
C GLY A 93 0.49 28.89 6.63
N ASP A 94 0.11 27.91 7.44
CA ASP A 94 0.22 26.50 7.09
C ASP A 94 -0.88 26.08 6.11
N VAL A 95 -0.48 25.37 5.05
CA VAL A 95 -1.38 24.89 3.99
C VAL A 95 -1.42 23.36 4.05
N PRO A 96 -2.60 22.73 4.26
CA PRO A 96 -2.70 21.28 4.22
C PRO A 96 -2.50 20.77 2.78
N VAL A 97 -1.65 19.76 2.63
CA VAL A 97 -1.29 19.13 1.35
C VAL A 97 -1.14 17.62 1.52
N THR A 98 -1.14 16.91 0.40
CA THR A 98 -0.62 15.54 0.36
C THR A 98 0.80 15.58 -0.20
N LEU A 99 1.77 15.11 0.59
CA LEU A 99 3.15 14.95 0.19
C LEU A 99 3.34 13.55 -0.37
N VAL A 100 3.68 13.47 -1.65
CA VAL A 100 3.99 12.21 -2.34
C VAL A 100 5.51 12.06 -2.42
N ILE A 101 6.01 10.88 -2.07
CA ILE A 101 7.42 10.51 -2.11
C ILE A 101 7.59 9.44 -3.19
N ASP A 102 8.24 9.80 -4.29
CA ASP A 102 8.49 8.89 -5.40
C ASP A 102 9.79 8.12 -5.19
N THR A 103 9.76 6.86 -5.58
CA THR A 103 10.91 5.97 -5.48
C THR A 103 11.14 5.22 -6.78
N ASP A 104 12.40 5.10 -7.18
CA ASP A 104 12.80 4.12 -8.19
C ASP A 104 12.90 2.74 -7.54
N ILE A 105 12.27 1.75 -8.14
CA ILE A 105 12.18 0.38 -7.60
C ILE A 105 12.95 -0.57 -8.52
N LYS A 106 13.82 -1.38 -7.92
CA LYS A 106 14.50 -2.49 -8.58
C LYS A 106 14.16 -3.81 -7.92
N PHE A 107 13.83 -4.82 -8.72
CA PHE A 107 13.51 -6.16 -8.24
C PHE A 107 14.65 -7.13 -8.48
N PHE A 108 14.87 -8.06 -7.54
CA PHE A 108 15.98 -9.00 -7.62
C PHE A 108 15.51 -10.45 -7.43
N ASP A 109 16.13 -11.35 -8.20
CA ASP A 109 15.92 -12.79 -8.08
C ASP A 109 16.67 -13.39 -6.87
N ARG A 110 16.48 -14.69 -6.62
CA ARG A 110 17.19 -15.41 -5.53
C ARG A 110 18.71 -15.41 -5.65
N LYS A 111 19.25 -15.13 -6.82
CA LYS A 111 20.70 -15.03 -7.08
C LYS A 111 21.20 -13.59 -6.93
N GLY A 112 20.34 -12.65 -6.51
CA GLY A 112 20.66 -11.24 -6.37
C GLY A 112 20.78 -10.49 -7.70
N ARG A 113 20.26 -11.04 -8.80
CA ARG A 113 20.31 -10.41 -10.12
C ARG A 113 19.08 -9.56 -10.34
N GLU A 114 19.27 -8.35 -10.88
CA GLU A 114 18.18 -7.45 -11.23
C GLU A 114 17.29 -8.08 -12.32
N ILE A 115 15.98 -8.05 -12.11
CA ILE A 115 14.97 -8.55 -13.05
C ILE A 115 14.53 -7.39 -13.93
N THR A 116 14.95 -7.39 -15.20
CA THR A 116 14.62 -6.35 -16.19
C THR A 116 13.70 -6.84 -17.31
N ASN A 117 13.42 -8.14 -17.35
CA ASN A 117 12.67 -8.81 -18.43
C ASN A 117 11.19 -9.04 -18.09
N GLY A 118 10.67 -8.41 -17.03
CA GLY A 118 9.26 -8.53 -16.61
C GLY A 118 8.91 -9.82 -15.84
N GLN A 119 9.86 -10.71 -15.55
CA GLN A 119 9.62 -11.94 -14.79
C GLN A 119 9.54 -11.71 -13.27
N LEU A 120 8.67 -10.77 -12.85
CA LEU A 120 8.54 -10.33 -11.46
C LEU A 120 8.08 -11.42 -10.50
N GLN A 121 7.45 -12.50 -10.98
CA GLN A 121 7.11 -13.67 -10.18
C GLN A 121 8.34 -14.34 -9.51
N ASN A 122 9.53 -14.11 -10.07
CA ASN A 122 10.79 -14.63 -9.54
C ASN A 122 11.47 -13.65 -8.56
N ALA A 123 10.93 -12.45 -8.38
CA ALA A 123 11.46 -11.45 -7.46
C ALA A 123 11.30 -11.94 -6.02
N VAL A 124 12.38 -11.88 -5.24
CA VAL A 124 12.39 -12.24 -3.81
C VAL A 124 12.82 -11.10 -2.92
N SER A 125 13.41 -10.06 -3.49
CA SER A 125 13.72 -8.82 -2.82
C SER A 125 13.51 -7.66 -3.79
N LEU A 126 13.33 -6.48 -3.20
CA LEU A 126 13.30 -5.22 -3.91
C LEU A 126 14.27 -4.25 -3.24
N LYS A 127 14.71 -3.24 -4.00
CA LYS A 127 15.46 -2.11 -3.49
C LYS A 127 14.80 -0.84 -3.99
N GLU A 128 14.56 0.08 -3.08
CA GLU A 128 14.04 1.41 -3.38
C GLU A 128 15.13 2.45 -3.25
N THR A 129 15.07 3.46 -4.11
CA THR A 129 15.87 4.68 -4.00
C THR A 129 14.96 5.88 -4.19
N PHE A 130 15.08 6.86 -3.30
CA PHE A 130 14.38 8.14 -3.42
C PHE A 130 14.66 8.79 -4.79
N SER A 131 13.60 9.23 -5.45
CA SER A 131 13.63 9.85 -6.77
C SER A 131 13.19 11.32 -6.70
N SER A 132 11.95 11.57 -6.31
CA SER A 132 11.34 12.91 -6.27
C SER A 132 10.31 13.05 -5.15
N ILE A 133 9.80 14.27 -5.01
CA ILE A 133 8.59 14.55 -4.25
C ILE A 133 7.57 15.25 -5.16
N GLU A 134 6.29 15.02 -4.89
CA GLU A 134 5.19 15.78 -5.45
C GLU A 134 4.33 16.36 -4.32
N ILE A 135 3.73 17.51 -4.59
CA ILE A 135 2.83 18.18 -3.66
C ILE A 135 1.47 18.23 -4.33
N GLU A 136 0.53 17.49 -3.76
CA GLU A 136 -0.85 17.43 -4.25
C GLU A 136 -1.80 18.19 -3.32
N PRO A 137 -2.97 18.61 -3.82
CA PRO A 137 -4.07 19.02 -2.97
C PRO A 137 -4.41 17.92 -1.94
N PRO A 138 -4.91 18.28 -0.75
CA PRO A 138 -5.31 17.28 0.25
C PRO A 138 -6.40 16.36 -0.33
N LYS A 139 -6.29 15.05 -0.09
CA LYS A 139 -7.31 14.09 -0.48
C LYS A 139 -8.57 14.27 0.39
N ASN A 140 -9.72 14.48 -0.27
CA ASN A 140 -11.03 14.69 0.37
C ASN A 140 -11.62 13.41 0.96
#